data_AF-A0A258JT02-F1
#
_entry.id   AF-A0A258JT02-F1
#
_cell.length_a   1.000
_cell.length_b   1.000
_cell.length_c   1.000
_cell.angle_alpha   90.00
_cell.angle_beta   90.00
_cell.angle_gamma   90.00
#
_symmetry.space_group_name_H-M   'P 1'
#
loop_
_entity.id
_entity.type
_entity.pdbx_description
1 polymer ?
#
loop_
_entity_poly.entity_id
_entity_poly.type
_entity_poly.pdbx_seq_one_letter_code
_entity_poly.pdbx_strand_id
1 'polypeptide(L)'
;MRSACKNYLPQFENEGDKDYKIRVEHAPFTNIYADISRNLASKPFSKETVLAEGAPDIMVGTMDASKKRSGGLVDNIDGQSNSLHVFASKSFKTGMDKGLSWIMVDYTRSQPNPDGRPLTRAEESAQKLRPYWVHVPPEQV
;
A
#
# COMPACT_ATOMS: atom_id res chain seq x y z
N MET A 1 -13.08 -22.11 -7.70
CA MET A 1 -14.53 -22.23 -7.43
C MET A 1 -15.16 -23.36 -8.24
N ARG A 2 -15.07 -23.36 -9.57
CA ARG A 2 -15.53 -24.50 -10.40
C ARG A 2 -14.87 -25.83 -10.03
N SER A 3 -13.57 -25.83 -9.75
CA SER A 3 -12.83 -27.00 -9.26
C SER A 3 -13.26 -27.49 -7.87
N ALA A 4 -13.93 -26.64 -7.08
CA ALA A 4 -14.37 -26.97 -5.72
C ALA A 4 -15.82 -27.51 -5.69
N CYS A 5 -16.55 -27.47 -6.82
CA CYS A 5 -17.88 -28.06 -7.02
C CYS A 5 -18.79 -27.95 -5.78
N LYS A 6 -19.12 -29.11 -5.18
CA LYS A 6 -20.08 -29.28 -4.09
C LYS A 6 -19.71 -28.51 -2.81
N ASN A 7 -18.45 -28.11 -2.65
CA ASN A 7 -18.01 -27.32 -1.49
C ASN A 7 -18.60 -25.90 -1.47
N TYR A 8 -18.80 -25.30 -2.65
CA TYR A 8 -19.35 -23.94 -2.77
C TYR A 8 -20.67 -23.89 -3.54
N LEU A 9 -20.99 -24.95 -4.27
CA LEU A 9 -22.23 -25.07 -5.03
C LEU A 9 -22.78 -26.49 -4.81
N PRO A 10 -23.46 -26.77 -3.69
CA PRO A 10 -24.02 -28.08 -3.40
C PRO A 10 -25.10 -28.45 -4.42
N GLN A 11 -25.16 -29.73 -4.78
CA GLN A 11 -26.22 -30.29 -5.62
C GLN A 11 -27.49 -30.43 -4.77
N PHE A 12 -28.63 -30.00 -5.31
CA PHE A 12 -29.91 -30.13 -4.60
C PHE A 12 -30.45 -31.56 -4.65
N GLU A 13 -31.27 -31.96 -3.67
CA GLU A 13 -31.78 -33.34 -3.54
C GLU A 13 -32.49 -33.85 -4.80
N ASN A 14 -33.19 -32.95 -5.52
CA ASN A 14 -33.95 -33.28 -6.73
C ASN A 14 -33.26 -32.82 -8.03
N GLU A 15 -31.98 -32.44 -7.98
CA GLU A 15 -31.24 -31.96 -9.15
C GLU A 15 -30.45 -33.10 -9.80
N GLY A 16 -30.75 -33.39 -11.07
CA GLY A 16 -30.00 -34.38 -11.84
C GLY A 16 -28.55 -33.94 -12.10
N ASP A 17 -27.66 -34.91 -12.26
CA ASP A 17 -26.22 -34.65 -12.45
C ASP A 17 -25.90 -33.77 -13.68
N LYS A 18 -26.71 -33.89 -14.73
CA LYS A 18 -26.55 -33.09 -15.95
C LYS A 18 -26.83 -31.61 -15.68
N ASP A 19 -27.92 -31.32 -14.97
CA ASP A 19 -28.33 -29.96 -14.63
C ASP A 19 -27.35 -29.35 -13.63
N TYR A 20 -26.87 -30.15 -12.69
CA TYR A 20 -25.81 -29.75 -11.76
C TYR A 20 -24.53 -29.32 -12.48
N LYS A 21 -24.06 -30.10 -13.47
CA LYS A 21 -22.86 -29.75 -14.27
C LYS A 21 -23.05 -28.44 -15.03
N ILE A 22 -24.20 -28.24 -15.68
CA ILE A 22 -24.53 -26.99 -16.37
C ILE A 22 -24.47 -25.82 -15.39
N ARG A 23 -25.04 -25.99 -14.19
CA ARG A 23 -25.04 -24.96 -13.16
C ARG A 23 -23.61 -24.63 -12.67
N VAL A 24 -22.76 -25.63 -12.45
CA VAL A 24 -21.34 -25.42 -12.08
C VAL A 24 -20.57 -24.66 -13.18
N GLU A 25 -20.84 -24.96 -14.45
CA GLU A 25 -20.19 -24.27 -15.58
C GLU A 25 -20.60 -22.80 -15.67
N HIS A 26 -21.90 -22.53 -15.51
CA HIS A 26 -22.50 -21.22 -15.76
C HIS A 26 -22.66 -20.35 -14.50
N ALA A 27 -22.44 -20.90 -13.29
CA ALA A 27 -22.55 -20.13 -12.06
C ALA A 27 -21.55 -18.96 -12.05
N PRO A 28 -22.01 -17.71 -11.94
CA PRO A 28 -21.13 -16.57 -11.77
C PRO A 28 -20.54 -16.61 -10.36
N PHE A 29 -19.22 -16.41 -10.26
CA PHE A 29 -18.55 -16.22 -8.97
C PHE A 29 -17.90 -14.87 -8.94
N THR A 30 -18.70 -13.86 -8.62
CA THR A 30 -18.25 -12.47 -8.49
C THR A 30 -17.59 -12.29 -7.14
N ASN A 31 -16.39 -11.71 -7.14
CA ASN A 31 -15.67 -11.41 -5.90
C ASN A 31 -16.22 -10.13 -5.23
N ILE A 32 -17.45 -10.22 -4.73
CA ILE A 32 -18.17 -9.10 -4.09
C ILE A 32 -17.38 -8.56 -2.90
N TYR A 33 -16.68 -9.44 -2.16
CA TYR A 33 -15.83 -9.02 -1.05
C TYR A 33 -14.73 -8.06 -1.51
N ALA A 34 -14.02 -8.35 -2.61
CA ALA A 34 -12.98 -7.47 -3.11
C ALA A 34 -13.53 -6.10 -3.53
N ASP A 35 -14.75 -6.03 -4.06
CA ASP A 35 -15.39 -4.78 -4.44
C ASP A 35 -15.80 -3.95 -3.22
N ILE A 36 -16.41 -4.60 -2.21
CA ILE A 36 -16.76 -3.95 -0.95
C ILE A 36 -15.50 -3.45 -0.23
N SER A 37 -14.49 -4.30 -0.10
CA SER A 37 -13.20 -3.96 0.51
C SER A 37 -12.57 -2.75 -0.18
N ARG A 38 -12.46 -2.77 -1.51
CA ARG A 38 -11.91 -1.65 -2.28
C ARG A 38 -12.69 -0.36 -2.04
N ASN A 39 -14.02 -0.42 -2.07
CA ASN A 39 -14.89 0.75 -1.88
C ASN A 39 -14.77 1.33 -0.47
N LEU A 40 -14.82 0.48 0.57
CA LEU A 40 -14.70 0.93 1.95
C LEU A 40 -13.31 1.51 2.22
N ALA A 41 -12.25 0.85 1.73
CA ALA A 41 -10.88 1.34 1.87
C ALA A 41 -10.65 2.68 1.17
N SER A 42 -11.36 2.99 0.09
CA SER A 42 -11.18 4.28 -0.60
C SER A 42 -11.85 5.46 0.09
N LYS A 43 -12.85 5.24 0.95
CA LYS A 43 -13.64 6.34 1.56
C LYS A 43 -12.79 7.31 2.42
N PRO A 44 -11.92 6.84 3.34
CA PRO A 44 -11.07 7.74 4.12
C PRO A 44 -10.06 8.51 3.27
N PHE A 45 -9.73 7.99 2.09
CA PHE A 45 -8.75 8.53 1.15
C PHE A 45 -9.44 9.23 -0.04
N SER A 46 -10.71 9.62 0.10
CA SER A 46 -11.43 10.43 -0.89
C SER A 46 -10.83 11.83 -1.06
N LYS A 47 -10.08 12.30 -0.05
CA LYS A 47 -9.25 13.50 -0.10
C LYS A 47 -7.79 13.10 0.12
N GLU A 48 -6.89 13.89 -0.47
CA GLU A 48 -5.46 13.68 -0.31
C GLU A 48 -5.05 13.74 1.17
N THR A 49 -4.12 12.85 1.54
CA THR A 49 -3.58 12.80 2.90
C THR A 49 -2.58 13.92 3.05
N VAL A 50 -2.89 14.87 3.93
CA VAL A 50 -2.05 16.03 4.21
C VAL A 50 -1.39 15.90 5.57
N LEU A 51 -0.19 16.45 5.69
CA LEU A 51 0.47 16.61 6.98
C LEU A 51 -0.07 17.84 7.71
N ALA A 52 -0.03 17.79 9.04
CA ALA A 52 -0.37 18.94 9.87
C ALA A 52 0.60 20.11 9.64
N GLU A 53 0.14 21.32 9.94
CA GLU A 53 1.01 22.51 9.93
C GLU A 53 2.21 22.32 10.87
N GLY A 54 3.38 22.78 10.44
CA GLY A 54 4.63 22.62 11.20
C GLY A 54 5.33 21.27 11.03
N ALA A 55 4.87 20.41 10.10
CA ALA A 55 5.58 19.19 9.76
C ALA A 55 7.04 19.49 9.31
N PRO A 56 8.01 18.61 9.65
CA PRO A 56 9.42 18.82 9.32
C PRO A 56 9.67 19.00 7.81
N ASP A 57 10.61 19.87 7.43
CA ASP A 57 10.93 20.15 6.03
C ASP A 57 11.35 18.90 5.23
N ILE A 58 11.97 17.90 5.87
CA ILE A 58 12.28 16.62 5.22
C ILE A 58 11.01 15.88 4.75
N MET A 59 9.90 16.03 5.47
CA MET A 59 8.63 15.40 5.13
C MET A 59 7.94 16.15 4.01
N VAL A 60 7.79 17.46 4.14
CA VAL A 60 7.00 18.29 3.21
C VAL A 60 7.78 18.81 2.00
N GLY A 61 9.11 18.84 2.07
CA GLY A 61 9.97 19.36 1.02
C GLY A 61 10.08 20.88 0.99
N THR A 62 10.59 21.40 -0.13
CA THR A 62 10.87 22.82 -0.34
C THR A 62 9.69 23.53 -0.97
N MET A 63 9.51 24.81 -0.62
CA MET A 63 8.48 25.67 -1.22
C MET A 63 8.94 26.22 -2.57
N ASP A 64 8.13 26.05 -3.61
CA ASP A 64 8.36 26.64 -4.93
C ASP A 64 7.86 28.10 -5.03
N ALA A 65 8.10 28.73 -6.18
CA ALA A 65 7.64 30.10 -6.46
C ALA A 65 6.11 30.26 -6.42
N SER A 66 5.37 29.16 -6.56
CA SER A 66 3.91 29.09 -6.48
C SER A 66 3.39 28.80 -5.06
N LYS A 67 4.27 28.81 -4.04
CA LYS A 67 3.99 28.48 -2.64
C LYS A 67 3.52 27.04 -2.41
N LYS A 68 3.81 26.13 -3.34
CA LYS A 68 3.56 24.69 -3.17
C LYS A 68 4.81 24.01 -2.63
N ARG A 69 4.66 23.12 -1.64
CA ARG A 69 5.78 22.31 -1.15
C ARG A 69 5.89 21.02 -1.97
N SER A 70 7.11 20.65 -2.33
CA SER A 70 7.42 19.42 -3.07
C SER A 70 8.87 18.97 -2.87
N GLY A 71 9.17 17.74 -3.27
CA GLY A 71 10.48 17.10 -3.10
C GLY A 71 10.69 16.52 -1.70
N GLY A 72 9.63 16.47 -0.88
CA GLY A 72 9.67 15.88 0.46
C GLY A 72 9.46 14.36 0.43
N LEU A 73 9.61 13.71 1.58
CA LEU A 73 9.30 12.29 1.74
C LEU A 73 7.84 11.98 1.36
N VAL A 74 6.89 12.91 1.58
CA VAL A 74 5.47 12.65 1.26
C VAL A 74 5.18 12.43 -0.21
N ASP A 75 6.02 12.94 -1.12
CA ASP A 75 5.81 12.77 -2.56
C ASP A 75 6.23 11.37 -3.03
N ASN A 76 7.12 10.71 -2.28
CA ASN A 76 7.66 9.40 -2.60
C ASN A 76 8.09 8.71 -1.29
N ILE A 77 7.18 8.22 -0.46
CA ILE A 77 7.46 7.80 0.92
C ILE A 77 8.27 6.49 1.00
N ASP A 78 8.13 5.63 0.00
CA ASP A 78 8.74 4.30 -0.05
C ASP A 78 9.95 4.20 -0.99
N GLY A 79 10.32 5.30 -1.65
CA GLY A 79 11.39 5.31 -2.65
C GLY A 79 10.99 4.70 -4.01
N GLN A 80 9.73 4.26 -4.17
CA GLN A 80 9.20 3.60 -5.36
C GLN A 80 8.09 4.43 -6.04
N SER A 81 8.16 5.75 -5.89
CA SER A 81 7.25 6.74 -6.46
C SER A 81 5.80 6.63 -5.93
N ASN A 82 5.59 6.04 -4.76
CA ASN A 82 4.29 6.15 -4.09
C ASN A 82 4.31 7.34 -3.14
N SER A 83 3.36 8.28 -3.32
CA SER A 83 3.13 9.32 -2.32
C SER A 83 2.63 8.73 -1.01
N LEU A 84 2.72 9.51 0.07
CA LEU A 84 2.19 9.15 1.39
C LEU A 84 0.71 8.74 1.28
N HIS A 85 -0.08 9.46 0.48
CA HIS A 85 -1.48 9.16 0.28
C HIS A 85 -1.71 7.76 -0.33
N VAL A 86 -0.97 7.42 -1.40
CA VAL A 86 -1.07 6.11 -2.04
C VAL A 86 -0.60 5.00 -1.10
N PHE A 87 0.50 5.21 -0.39
CA PHE A 87 1.04 4.26 0.57
C PHE A 87 0.08 4.01 1.74
N ALA A 88 -0.48 5.07 2.32
CA ALA A 88 -1.43 5.00 3.43
C ALA A 88 -2.73 4.28 3.00
N SER A 89 -3.24 4.56 1.80
CA SER A 89 -4.41 3.86 1.24
C SER A 89 -4.16 2.36 1.09
N LYS A 90 -2.99 1.96 0.58
CA LYS A 90 -2.60 0.55 0.41
C LYS A 90 -2.47 -0.18 1.75
N SER A 91 -1.74 0.40 2.70
CA SER A 91 -1.54 -0.19 4.03
C SER A 91 -2.84 -0.25 4.84
N PHE A 92 -3.68 0.78 4.78
CA PHE A 92 -5.01 0.77 5.40
C PHE A 92 -5.89 -0.34 4.84
N LYS A 93 -5.93 -0.51 3.51
CA LYS A 93 -6.70 -1.60 2.88
C LYS A 93 -6.24 -2.97 3.40
N THR A 94 -4.93 -3.19 3.48
CA THR A 94 -4.38 -4.44 4.02
C THR A 94 -4.78 -4.63 5.48
N GLY A 95 -4.65 -3.59 6.32
CA GLY A 95 -5.09 -3.64 7.71
C GLY A 95 -6.58 -3.94 7.87
N MET A 96 -7.42 -3.37 7.00
CA MET A 96 -8.86 -3.63 6.99
C MET A 96 -9.20 -5.06 6.55
N ASP A 97 -8.53 -5.58 5.53
CA ASP A 97 -8.79 -6.93 5.01
C ASP A 97 -8.27 -8.04 5.94
N LYS A 98 -7.21 -7.77 6.69
CA LYS A 98 -6.45 -8.77 7.45
C LYS A 98 -6.48 -8.57 8.96
N GLY A 99 -7.05 -7.47 9.43
CA GLY A 99 -7.08 -7.08 10.84
C GLY A 99 -5.77 -6.47 11.36
N LEU A 100 -4.71 -6.44 10.55
CA LEU A 100 -3.39 -5.92 10.91
C LEU A 100 -2.55 -5.60 9.66
N SER A 101 -1.60 -4.68 9.78
CA SER A 101 -0.64 -4.28 8.75
C SER A 101 0.59 -3.66 9.44
N TRP A 102 1.79 -3.85 8.90
CA TRP A 102 3.02 -3.26 9.44
C TRP A 102 3.67 -2.33 8.44
N ILE A 103 4.31 -1.31 8.98
CA ILE A 103 5.15 -0.38 8.25
C ILE A 103 6.52 -0.46 8.89
N MET A 104 7.50 -0.96 8.15
CA MET A 104 8.90 -0.90 8.54
C MET A 104 9.49 0.41 8.03
N VAL A 105 10.08 1.19 8.94
CA VAL A 105 10.81 2.40 8.58
C VAL A 105 12.30 2.07 8.57
N ASP A 106 12.91 2.23 7.41
CA ASP A 106 14.32 1.94 7.19
C ASP A 106 14.99 3.14 6.50
N TYR A 107 16.30 3.10 6.30
CA TYR A 107 17.06 4.19 5.70
C TYR A 107 18.17 3.69 4.79
N THR A 108 18.51 4.50 3.79
CA THR A 108 19.59 4.16 2.87
C THR A 108 20.94 4.16 3.58
N ARG A 109 21.75 3.13 3.33
CA ARG A 109 23.08 2.98 3.93
C ARG A 109 24.03 4.03 3.38
N SER A 110 24.71 4.73 4.28
CA SER A 110 25.73 5.71 3.92
C SER A 110 27.03 5.04 3.47
N GLN A 111 27.71 5.67 2.52
CA GLN A 111 29.12 5.40 2.25
C GLN A 111 29.95 6.33 3.15
N PRO A 112 30.73 5.78 4.10
CA PRO A 112 31.52 6.60 5.01
C PRO A 112 32.64 7.32 4.26
N ASN A 113 33.05 8.49 4.76
CA ASN A 113 34.18 9.19 4.19
C ASN A 113 35.48 8.37 4.35
N PRO A 114 36.40 8.39 3.37
CA PRO A 114 37.66 7.65 3.44
C PRO A 114 38.56 8.04 4.63
N ASP A 115 38.43 9.28 5.10
CA ASP A 115 39.13 9.85 6.25
C ASP A 115 38.45 9.52 7.59
N GLY A 116 37.31 8.81 7.57
CA GLY A 116 36.54 8.42 8.74
C GLY A 116 35.72 9.56 9.38
N ARG A 117 35.72 10.77 8.82
CA ARG A 117 34.95 11.87 9.39
C ARG A 117 33.44 11.68 9.14
N PRO A 118 32.57 12.20 10.03
CA PRO A 118 31.13 12.20 9.80
C PRO A 118 30.75 12.89 8.48
N LEU A 119 29.69 12.40 7.83
CA LEU A 119 29.16 13.02 6.62
C LEU A 119 28.55 14.39 6.95
N THR A 120 28.82 15.37 6.10
CA THR A 120 28.12 16.66 6.12
C THR A 120 26.76 16.53 5.43
N ARG A 121 25.82 17.44 5.74
CA ARG A 121 24.49 17.45 5.09
C ARG A 121 24.55 17.49 3.56
N ALA A 122 25.54 18.17 2.99
CA ALA A 122 25.75 18.23 1.55
C ALA A 122 26.14 16.86 0.97
N GLU A 123 26.96 16.10 1.69
CA GLU A 123 27.39 14.76 1.29
C GLU A 123 26.27 13.73 1.45
N GLU A 124 25.49 13.82 2.53
CA GLU A 124 24.28 13.01 2.72
C GLU A 124 23.30 13.24 1.56
N SER A 125 23.07 14.50 1.19
CA SER A 125 22.21 14.86 0.05
C SER A 125 22.77 14.36 -1.28
N ALA A 126 24.08 14.42 -1.50
CA ALA A 126 24.73 13.92 -2.71
C ALA A 126 24.60 12.39 -2.85
N GLN A 127 24.69 11.67 -1.73
CA GLN A 127 24.43 10.23 -1.65
C GLN A 127 22.93 9.87 -1.67
N LYS A 128 22.04 10.87 -1.72
CA LYS A 128 20.58 10.71 -1.63
C LYS A 128 20.17 9.89 -0.40
N LEU A 129 20.83 10.15 0.73
CA LEU A 129 20.50 9.49 1.98
C LEU A 129 19.14 9.95 2.47
N ARG A 130 18.29 8.98 2.81
CA ARG A 130 16.91 9.25 3.22
C ARG A 130 16.30 8.05 3.94
N PRO A 131 15.35 8.28 4.83
CA PRO A 131 14.45 7.22 5.25
C PRO A 131 13.46 6.86 4.12
N TYR A 132 12.93 5.65 4.20
CA TYR A 132 11.84 5.16 3.38
C TYR A 132 10.97 4.18 4.17
N TRP A 133 9.70 4.10 3.77
CA TRP A 133 8.74 3.22 4.43
C TRP A 133 8.50 1.98 3.56
N VAL A 134 8.54 0.82 4.19
CA VAL A 134 8.22 -0.46 3.55
C VAL A 134 6.94 -0.97 4.18
N HIS A 135 5.89 -1.12 3.36
CA HIS A 135 4.70 -1.81 3.78
C HIS A 135 4.98 -3.32 3.78
N VAL A 136 4.87 -3.94 4.95
CA VAL A 136 5.08 -5.38 5.14
C VAL A 136 3.71 -6.04 5.30
N PRO A 137 3.26 -6.87 4.34
CA PRO A 137 2.00 -7.58 4.42
C PRO A 137 2.00 -8.68 5.51
N PRO A 138 0.83 -9.01 6.08
CA PRO A 138 0.63 -10.12 7.04
C PRO A 138 1.12 -11.48 6.64
N GLU A 139 1.16 -11.74 5.36
CA GLU A 139 1.60 -13.01 4.85
C GLU A 139 3.14 -13.14 4.83
N GLN A 140 3.88 -12.08 5.16
CA GLN A 140 5.35 -12.01 5.10
C GLN A 140 6.03 -11.90 6.47
N VAL A 141 5.29 -12.04 7.56
CA VAL A 141 5.79 -11.96 8.95
C VAL A 141 5.72 -13.34 9.61
#